data_AF-A5GS57-F1
#
_entry.id   AF-A5GS57-F1
#
_cell.length_a   1.000
_cell.length_b   1.000
_cell.length_c   1.000
_cell.angle_alpha   90.00
_cell.angle_beta   90.00
_cell.angle_gamma   90.00
#
_symmetry.space_group_name_H-M   'P 1'
#
loop_
_entity.id
_entity.type
_entity.pdbx_description
1 polymer ?
#
loop_
_entity_poly.entity_id
_entity_poly.type
_entity_poly.pdbx_seq_one_letter_code
_entity_poly.pdbx_strand_id
1 'polypeptide(L)'
;MLTSNTRLKLQGILRRIAYQDEVSLGDRIYVQKFADRDATVASWLRTARRLQRGPAATGVDQLLTALDLGDVDGDAKAPNNPDDDLGDWFSGAPDWLRRS
;
A
#
# COMPACT_ATOMS: atom_id res chain seq x y z
N MET A 1 -12.79 13.64 -6.38
CA MET A 1 -13.34 13.05 -5.14
C MET A 1 -14.24 11.87 -5.49
N LEU A 2 -14.18 10.79 -4.71
CA LEU A 2 -15.04 9.62 -4.89
C LEU A 2 -16.51 9.98 -4.59
N THR A 3 -17.44 9.49 -5.41
CA THR A 3 -18.86 9.56 -5.07
C THR A 3 -19.18 8.64 -3.89
N SER A 4 -20.26 8.91 -3.15
CA SER A 4 -20.68 8.08 -2.01
C SER A 4 -20.90 6.62 -2.41
N ASN A 5 -21.55 6.38 -3.56
CA ASN A 5 -21.80 5.03 -4.06
C ASN A 5 -20.50 4.30 -4.42
N THR A 6 -19.55 5.00 -5.06
CA THR A 6 -18.23 4.44 -5.38
C THR A 6 -17.48 4.05 -4.09
N ARG A 7 -17.49 4.94 -3.08
CA ARG A 7 -16.84 4.68 -1.80
C ARG A 7 -17.42 3.44 -1.12
N LEU A 8 -18.74 3.32 -1.03
CA LEU A 8 -19.40 2.16 -0.42
C LEU A 8 -19.08 0.86 -1.15
N LYS A 9 -19.05 0.89 -2.48
CA LYS A 9 -18.67 -0.28 -3.29
C LYS A 9 -17.23 -0.70 -3.01
N LEU A 10 -16.29 0.24 -3.00
CA LEU A 10 -14.88 -0.04 -2.67
C LEU A 10 -14.74 -0.63 -1.26
N GLN A 11 -15.40 -0.03 -0.26
CA GLN A 11 -15.39 -0.54 1.12
C GLN A 11 -15.94 -1.96 1.23
N GLY A 12 -17.00 -2.29 0.50
CA GLY A 12 -17.56 -3.65 0.46
C GLY A 12 -16.58 -4.68 -0.10
N ILE A 13 -15.87 -4.35 -1.19
CA ILE A 13 -14.85 -5.24 -1.77
C ILE A 13 -13.65 -5.37 -0.84
N LEU A 14 -13.15 -4.26 -0.29
CA LEU A 14 -12.01 -4.26 0.63
C LEU A 14 -12.27 -5.05 1.90
N ARG A 15 -13.50 -5.00 2.44
CA ARG A 15 -13.91 -5.83 3.58
C ARG A 15 -13.81 -7.32 3.24
N ARG A 16 -14.31 -7.75 2.09
CA ARG A 16 -14.21 -9.14 1.63
C ARG A 16 -12.75 -9.58 1.49
N ILE A 17 -11.87 -8.72 0.94
CA ILE A 17 -10.44 -8.99 0.86
C ILE A 17 -9.85 -9.22 2.26
N ALA A 18 -10.15 -8.34 3.22
CA ALA A 18 -9.60 -8.42 4.58
C ALA A 18 -10.00 -9.71 5.32
N TYR A 19 -11.24 -10.20 5.10
CA TYR A 19 -11.76 -11.42 5.74
C TYR A 19 -11.49 -12.71 4.95
N GLN A 20 -10.69 -12.65 3.88
CA GLN A 20 -10.43 -13.80 3.01
C GLN A 20 -11.69 -14.39 2.36
N ASP A 21 -12.75 -13.58 2.19
CA ASP A 21 -13.94 -13.98 1.46
C ASP A 21 -13.63 -14.11 -0.05
N GLU A 22 -14.49 -14.82 -0.78
CA GLU A 22 -14.40 -14.88 -2.23
C GLU A 22 -14.53 -13.47 -2.82
N VAL A 23 -13.61 -13.09 -3.71
CA VAL A 23 -13.63 -11.80 -4.43
C VAL A 23 -13.32 -12.06 -5.90
N SER A 24 -14.26 -11.68 -6.76
CA SER A 24 -14.15 -11.86 -8.22
C SER A 24 -12.96 -11.08 -8.79
N LEU A 25 -12.42 -11.55 -9.92
CA LEU A 25 -11.38 -10.83 -10.64
C LEU A 25 -11.82 -9.41 -11.05
N GLY A 26 -13.09 -9.27 -11.47
CA GLY A 26 -13.65 -7.97 -11.84
C GLY A 26 -13.66 -6.98 -10.67
N ASP A 27 -14.01 -7.43 -9.47
CA ASP A 27 -13.97 -6.60 -8.26
C ASP A 27 -12.53 -6.20 -7.89
N ARG A 28 -11.58 -7.12 -8.03
CA ARG A 28 -10.14 -6.86 -7.80
C ARG A 28 -9.61 -5.80 -8.75
N ILE A 29 -9.88 -5.95 -10.06
CA ILE A 29 -9.49 -4.98 -11.09
C ILE A 29 -10.16 -3.63 -10.83
N TYR A 30 -11.44 -3.64 -10.41
CA TYR A 30 -12.15 -2.42 -10.08
C TYR A 30 -11.45 -1.65 -8.96
N VAL A 31 -11.12 -2.31 -7.84
CA VAL A 31 -10.41 -1.66 -6.73
C VAL A 31 -9.03 -1.16 -7.19
N GLN A 32 -8.27 -1.98 -7.92
CA GLN A 32 -6.94 -1.61 -8.40
C GLN A 32 -6.97 -0.35 -9.27
N LYS A 33 -7.93 -0.24 -10.20
CA LYS A 33 -8.10 0.94 -11.05
C LYS A 33 -8.27 2.25 -10.26
N PHE A 34 -8.88 2.20 -9.08
CA PHE A 34 -8.99 3.36 -8.19
C PHE A 34 -7.75 3.56 -7.35
N ALA A 35 -7.14 2.47 -6.84
CA ALA A 35 -5.89 2.54 -6.10
C ALA A 35 -4.76 3.18 -6.91
N ASP A 36 -4.66 2.89 -8.21
CA ASP A 36 -3.65 3.45 -9.11
C ASP A 36 -3.78 4.99 -9.28
N ARG A 37 -4.94 5.57 -8.95
CA ARG A 37 -5.25 6.99 -9.15
C ARG A 37 -5.47 7.76 -7.85
N ASP A 38 -5.76 7.08 -6.75
CA ASP A 38 -6.10 7.68 -5.46
C ASP A 38 -5.32 6.98 -4.35
N ALA A 39 -4.37 7.72 -3.77
CA ALA A 39 -3.51 7.26 -2.69
C ALA A 39 -4.30 6.79 -1.45
N THR A 40 -5.48 7.37 -1.21
CA THR A 40 -6.35 6.95 -0.10
C THR A 40 -6.91 5.55 -0.35
N VAL A 41 -7.33 5.25 -1.59
CA VAL A 41 -7.81 3.92 -1.96
C VAL A 41 -6.67 2.90 -1.95
N ALA A 42 -5.48 3.30 -2.40
CA ALA A 42 -4.27 2.48 -2.30
C ALA A 42 -3.94 2.12 -0.84
N SER A 43 -4.02 3.10 0.07
CA SER A 43 -3.85 2.90 1.51
C SER A 43 -4.88 1.92 2.09
N TRP A 44 -6.15 2.06 1.73
CA TRP A 44 -7.19 1.13 2.19
C TRP A 44 -6.95 -0.30 1.67
N LEU A 45 -6.49 -0.45 0.43
CA LEU A 45 -6.14 -1.74 -0.15
C LEU A 45 -4.96 -2.40 0.57
N ARG A 46 -3.89 -1.64 0.87
CA ARG A 46 -2.75 -2.13 1.67
C ARG A 46 -3.22 -2.59 3.05
N THR A 47 -4.02 -1.78 3.73
CA THR A 47 -4.59 -2.12 5.04
C THR A 47 -5.40 -3.42 4.99
N ALA A 48 -6.28 -3.57 3.98
CA ALA A 48 -7.07 -4.79 3.81
C ALA A 48 -6.19 -6.02 3.57
N ARG A 49 -5.14 -5.91 2.76
CA ARG A 49 -4.18 -7.01 2.54
C ARG A 49 -3.36 -7.36 3.79
N ARG A 50 -3.00 -6.38 4.63
CA ARG A 50 -2.33 -6.66 5.92
C ARG A 50 -3.22 -7.49 6.82
N LEU A 51 -4.48 -7.05 7.00
CA LEU A 51 -5.48 -7.78 7.78
C LEU A 51 -5.67 -9.21 7.25
N GLN A 52 -5.68 -9.38 5.93
CA GLN A 52 -5.77 -10.68 5.29
C GLN A 52 -4.60 -11.62 5.63
N ARG A 53 -3.39 -11.07 5.80
CA ARG A 53 -2.17 -11.84 6.16
C ARG A 53 -2.07 -12.17 7.64
N GLY A 54 -2.81 -11.45 8.49
CA GLY A 54 -2.86 -11.67 9.94
C GLY A 54 -2.55 -10.41 10.74
N PRO A 55 -2.66 -10.47 12.07
CA PRO A 55 -2.39 -9.33 12.94
C PRO A 55 -0.92 -8.90 12.85
N ALA A 56 -0.68 -7.58 12.87
CA ALA A 56 0.67 -7.04 13.02
C ALA A 56 1.28 -7.51 14.36
N ALA A 57 2.59 -7.79 14.37
CA ALA A 57 3.28 -8.12 15.61
C ALA A 57 3.19 -6.95 16.61
N THR A 58 3.39 -7.24 17.89
CA THR A 58 3.29 -6.23 18.95
C THR A 58 4.44 -5.23 18.89
N GLY A 59 4.25 -4.04 19.50
CA GLY A 59 5.29 -3.01 19.57
C GLY A 59 5.38 -2.15 18.30
N VAL A 60 6.57 -2.05 17.71
CA VAL A 60 6.85 -1.15 16.57
C VAL A 60 6.01 -1.50 15.34
N ASP A 61 5.73 -2.77 15.10
CA ASP A 61 4.95 -3.23 13.95
C ASP A 61 3.49 -2.73 14.00
N GLN A 62 2.91 -2.57 15.20
CA GLN A 62 1.61 -1.92 15.37
C GLN A 62 1.66 -0.44 14.98
N LEU A 63 2.71 0.27 15.39
CA LEU A 63 2.90 1.67 15.01
C LEU A 63 3.06 1.83 13.49
N LEU A 64 3.91 1.01 12.88
CA LEU A 64 4.13 1.03 11.42
C LEU A 64 2.85 0.70 10.66
N THR A 65 2.05 -0.24 11.17
CA THR A 65 0.75 -0.57 10.57
C THR A 65 -0.26 0.57 10.73
N ALA A 66 -0.32 1.21 11.90
CA ALA A 66 -1.19 2.37 12.14
C ALA A 66 -0.84 3.57 11.25
N LEU A 67 0.44 3.70 10.87
CA LEU A 67 0.92 4.72 9.95
C LEU A 67 0.90 4.29 8.48
N ASP A 68 0.41 3.08 8.17
CA ASP A 68 0.42 2.49 6.82
C ASP A 68 1.81 2.49 6.15
N LEU A 69 2.83 2.23 6.96
CA LEU A 69 4.24 2.14 6.58
C LEU A 69 4.67 0.69 6.39
N GLY A 70 5.57 0.45 5.44
CA GLY A 70 6.04 -0.88 5.05
C GLY A 70 5.28 -1.46 3.86
N ASP A 71 5.93 -2.41 3.19
CA ASP A 71 5.34 -3.15 2.08
C ASP A 71 4.58 -4.37 2.61
N VAL A 72 3.38 -4.59 2.07
CA VAL A 72 2.57 -5.75 2.42
C VAL A 72 3.02 -6.95 1.60
N ASP A 73 3.47 -6.74 0.36
CA ASP A 73 3.71 -7.83 -0.58
C ASP A 73 5.13 -8.41 -0.52
N GLY A 74 6.06 -7.73 0.16
CA GLY A 74 7.44 -8.19 0.35
C GLY A 74 8.29 -8.12 -0.93
N ASP A 75 7.73 -7.52 -1.99
CA ASP A 75 8.33 -7.38 -3.31
C ASP A 75 9.21 -6.14 -3.43
N ALA A 76 9.17 -5.25 -2.43
CA ALA A 76 10.22 -4.27 -2.23
C ALA A 76 11.53 -4.97 -1.82
N LYS A 77 12.16 -5.69 -2.76
CA LYS A 77 13.60 -5.90 -2.67
C LYS A 77 14.20 -4.51 -2.51
N ALA A 78 14.86 -4.26 -1.38
CA ALA A 78 15.83 -3.18 -1.32
C ALA A 78 16.70 -3.30 -2.60
N PRO A 79 16.98 -2.19 -3.30
CA PRO A 79 17.87 -2.25 -4.46
C PRO A 79 19.14 -2.96 -3.99
N ASN A 80 19.32 -4.21 -4.42
CA ASN A 80 20.42 -5.04 -3.99
C ASN A 80 21.55 -4.73 -4.96
N ASN A 81 22.03 -3.48 -4.90
CA ASN A 81 23.11 -3.00 -5.72
C ASN A 81 24.39 -3.15 -4.90
N PRO A 82 25.26 -4.14 -5.20
CA PRO A 82 26.51 -4.32 -4.46
C PRO A 82 27.47 -3.13 -4.58
N ASP A 83 27.23 -2.24 -5.55
CA ASP A 83 27.96 -1.00 -5.79
C ASP A 83 27.18 0.27 -5.36
N ASP A 84 26.17 0.16 -4.48
CA ASP A 84 25.36 1.31 -4.02
C ASP A 84 26.24 2.32 -3.25
N ASP A 85 26.75 3.32 -3.97
CA ASP A 85 27.17 4.57 -3.39
C ASP A 85 25.91 5.32 -2.92
N LEU A 86 25.95 5.84 -1.69
CA LEU A 86 24.90 6.73 -1.17
C LEU A 86 24.60 7.87 -2.16
N GLY A 87 25.59 8.31 -2.94
CA GLY A 87 25.41 9.28 -4.03
C GLY A 87 24.38 8.87 -5.08
N ASP A 88 24.42 7.62 -5.56
CA ASP A 88 23.49 7.11 -6.56
C ASP A 88 22.08 6.92 -5.99
N TRP A 89 21.98 6.56 -4.71
CA TRP A 89 20.70 6.47 -4.00
C TRP A 89 19.97 7.83 -3.93
N PHE A 90 20.72 8.93 -3.76
CA PHE A 90 20.17 10.30 -3.77
C PHE A 90 20.13 10.94 -5.17
N SER A 91 20.59 10.28 -6.23
CA SER A 91 20.65 10.85 -7.58
C SER A 91 19.27 11.19 -8.15
N GLY A 92 18.23 10.42 -7.77
CA GLY A 92 16.83 10.63 -8.12
C GLY A 92 16.01 11.43 -7.11
N ALA A 93 16.65 11.98 -6.07
CA ALA A 93 15.95 12.74 -5.05
C ALA A 93 15.37 14.05 -5.63
N PRO A 94 14.14 14.45 -5.24
CA PRO A 94 13.57 15.71 -5.66
C PRO A 94 14.37 16.90 -5.09
N ASP A 95 14.38 18.02 -5.83
CA ASP A 95 15.26 19.17 -5.56
C ASP A 95 15.15 19.76 -4.15
N TRP A 96 14.01 19.60 -3.45
CA TRP A 96 13.85 20.06 -2.08
C TRP A 96 14.65 19.26 -1.04
N LEU A 97 15.12 18.06 -1.39
CA LEU A 97 15.98 17.22 -0.55
C LEU A 97 17.46 17.55 -0.74
N ARG A 98 17.83 18.12 -1.91
CA ARG A 98 19.20 18.56 -2.18
C ARG A 98 19.43 19.87 -1.43
N ARG A 99 20.41 19.87 -0.52
CA ARG A 99 20.96 21.13 -0.01
C ARG A 99 21.87 21.69 -1.11
N SER A 100 21.54 22.91 -1.56
CA SER A 100 22.33 23.72 -2.50
C SER A 100 23.80 23.77 -2.13
#